data_AF-A0A2E7S5M9-F1
#
_entry.id   AF-A0A2E7S5M9-F1
#
_cell.length_a   1.000
_cell.length_b   1.000
_cell.length_c   1.000
_cell.angle_alpha   90.00
_cell.angle_beta   90.00
_cell.angle_gamma   90.00
#
_symmetry.space_group_name_H-M   'P 1'
#
loop_
_entity.id
_entity.type
_entity.pdbx_description
1 polymer ?
#
loop_
_entity_poly.entity_id
_entity_poly.type
_entity_poly.pdbx_seq_one_letter_code
_entity_poly.pdbx_strand_id
1 'polypeptide(L)'
;MLWVGGSSFTHQIERSTHYTNFDVLFSEVIAYPSRNDRGLMIAAMQSLWDSTDAETFLPFHSEGLEGMVQPFEMLYLTSMNDFQVSTLSCDRAVRTAGLSNLEASAWHPWGIELDSGPFSGSGVVYFDGGFPAVPEGNLAGSMEYHGQAHGALGGLPEAYNMAFEYLDSGLISDTCDGSCTFEGSW
;
A
#
# COMPACT_ATOMS: atom_id res chain seq x y z
N MET A 1 -2.66 6.15 -10.59
CA MET A 1 -1.44 5.35 -10.29
C MET A 1 -0.95 5.74 -8.90
N LEU A 2 -0.62 4.74 -8.08
CA LEU A 2 -0.16 4.88 -6.71
C LEU A 2 1.15 4.09 -6.53
N TRP A 3 2.19 4.79 -6.07
CA TRP A 3 3.44 4.18 -5.63
C TRP A 3 3.29 3.81 -4.15
N VAL A 4 3.59 2.56 -3.82
CA VAL A 4 3.61 2.02 -2.45
C VAL A 4 2.38 2.43 -1.63
N GLY A 5 1.21 2.33 -2.27
CA GLY A 5 -0.07 2.76 -1.72
C GLY A 5 -0.77 1.70 -0.87
N GLY A 6 -1.70 2.15 -0.03
CA GLY A 6 -2.60 1.30 0.75
C GLY A 6 -3.82 2.09 1.24
N SER A 7 -4.68 1.46 2.04
CA SER A 7 -5.92 2.06 2.59
C SER A 7 -6.03 1.78 4.09
N SER A 8 -7.13 2.18 4.74
CA SER A 8 -7.36 1.95 6.17
C SER A 8 -6.26 2.59 7.04
N PHE A 9 -6.28 3.92 7.18
CA PHE A 9 -5.24 4.71 7.83
C PHE A 9 -4.89 4.25 9.25
N THR A 10 -5.85 3.71 10.00
CA THR A 10 -5.61 3.11 11.33
C THR A 10 -4.63 1.94 11.32
N HIS A 11 -4.42 1.27 10.19
CA HIS A 11 -3.43 0.20 9.98
C HIS A 11 -2.07 0.73 9.49
N GLN A 12 -1.95 2.04 9.24
CA GLN A 12 -0.74 2.68 8.73
C GLN A 12 -0.16 3.67 9.75
N ILE A 13 -1.00 4.33 10.56
CA ILE A 13 -0.59 5.45 11.40
C ILE A 13 0.57 5.09 12.33
N GLU A 14 0.50 3.97 13.06
CA GLU A 14 1.56 3.55 13.98
C GLU A 14 2.88 3.17 13.27
N ARG A 15 2.86 3.02 11.94
CA ARG A 15 4.00 2.67 11.09
C ARG A 15 4.63 3.88 10.39
N SER A 16 3.93 5.02 10.38
CA SER A 16 4.41 6.25 9.78
C SER A 16 5.60 6.82 10.54
N THR A 17 6.65 7.23 9.83
CA THR A 17 7.76 8.03 10.41
C THR A 17 7.26 9.29 11.11
N HIS A 18 6.19 9.89 10.60
CA HIS A 18 5.61 11.09 11.19
C HIS A 18 4.89 10.80 12.52
N TYR A 19 4.41 9.58 12.72
CA TYR A 19 3.78 9.18 13.99
C TYR A 19 4.79 9.07 15.13
N THR A 20 6.07 8.83 14.86
CA THR A 20 7.12 8.78 15.90
C THR A 20 7.11 10.02 16.79
N ASN A 21 6.88 11.21 16.24
CA ASN A 21 6.78 12.44 17.03
C ASN A 21 5.52 12.49 17.92
N PHE A 22 4.41 11.92 17.44
CA PHE A 22 3.18 11.81 18.22
C PHE A 22 3.33 10.74 19.31
N ASP A 23 3.93 9.59 19.02
CA ASP A 23 4.11 8.51 19.99
C ASP A 23 4.95 8.94 21.20
N VAL A 24 5.95 9.81 21.02
CA VAL A 24 6.72 10.38 22.15
C VAL A 24 5.80 11.08 23.15
N LEU A 25 4.87 11.91 22.69
CA LEU A 25 3.95 12.63 23.59
C LEU A 25 2.81 11.73 24.10
N PHE A 26 2.30 10.83 23.25
CA PHE A 26 1.17 9.97 23.60
C PHE A 26 1.54 8.82 24.54
N SER A 27 2.79 8.39 24.53
CA SER A 27 3.30 7.33 25.41
C SER A 27 3.69 7.81 26.81
N GLU A 28 3.64 9.12 27.07
CA GLU A 28 3.93 9.69 28.38
C GLU A 28 2.97 9.21 29.49
N VAL A 29 3.45 9.22 30.73
CA VAL A 29 2.71 8.70 31.90
C VAL A 29 1.41 9.45 32.19
N ILE A 30 1.28 10.70 31.71
CA ILE A 30 0.08 11.53 31.85
C ILE A 30 -0.91 11.35 30.69
N ALA A 31 -0.55 10.58 29.67
CA ALA A 31 -1.33 10.33 28.46
C ALA A 31 -1.76 8.86 28.39
N TYR A 32 -1.33 8.13 27.36
CA TYR A 32 -1.69 6.73 27.11
C TYR A 32 -0.45 5.84 27.13
N PRO A 33 0.13 5.54 28.31
CA PRO A 33 1.38 4.78 28.40
C PRO A 33 1.23 3.34 27.87
N SER A 34 0.05 2.74 28.01
CA SER A 34 -0.28 1.43 27.43
C SER A 34 -0.41 1.51 25.91
N ARG A 35 0.40 0.75 25.17
CA ARG A 35 0.30 0.65 23.71
C ARG A 35 -1.07 0.13 23.27
N ASN A 36 -1.63 -0.84 24.00
CA ASN A 36 -2.93 -1.41 23.65
C ASN A 36 -4.04 -0.36 23.74
N ASP A 37 -3.96 0.55 24.71
CA ASP A 37 -4.93 1.63 24.87
C ASP A 37 -4.83 2.61 23.70
N ARG A 38 -3.59 2.91 23.25
CA ARG A 38 -3.36 3.72 22.04
C ARG A 38 -3.94 3.07 20.79
N GLY A 39 -3.72 1.76 20.61
CA GLY A 39 -4.28 1.01 19.49
C GLY A 39 -5.82 1.01 19.47
N LEU A 40 -6.45 0.81 20.63
CA LEU A 40 -7.91 0.88 20.77
C LEU A 40 -8.45 2.29 20.48
N MET A 41 -7.78 3.32 20.98
CA MET A 41 -8.13 4.72 20.72
C MET A 41 -8.05 5.04 19.23
N ILE A 42 -6.94 4.70 18.57
CA ILE A 42 -6.74 4.90 17.13
C ILE A 42 -7.85 4.19 16.34
N ALA A 43 -8.15 2.93 16.66
CA ALA A 43 -9.21 2.19 16.01
C ALA A 43 -10.59 2.84 16.21
N ALA A 44 -10.90 3.32 17.42
CA ALA A 44 -12.15 4.04 17.71
C ALA A 44 -12.26 5.37 16.96
N MET A 45 -11.13 5.96 16.57
CA MET A 45 -11.05 7.20 15.80
C MET A 45 -11.18 6.99 14.29
N GLN A 46 -11.30 5.74 13.78
CA GLN A 46 -11.43 5.46 12.34
C GLN A 46 -12.45 6.36 11.64
N SER A 47 -13.62 6.56 12.25
CA SER A 47 -14.68 7.42 11.71
C SER A 47 -14.30 8.87 11.42
N LEU A 48 -13.22 9.37 12.05
CA LEU A 48 -12.70 10.71 11.78
C LEU A 48 -11.97 10.80 10.43
N TRP A 49 -11.46 9.66 9.93
CA TRP A 49 -10.75 9.58 8.67
C TRP A 49 -11.60 9.03 7.53
N ASP A 50 -12.76 8.43 7.80
CA ASP A 50 -13.58 7.76 6.77
C ASP A 50 -13.91 8.66 5.57
N SER A 51 -14.11 9.97 5.76
CA SER A 51 -14.35 10.90 4.66
C SER A 51 -13.14 11.18 3.77
N THR A 52 -11.95 10.76 4.20
CA THR A 52 -10.65 10.98 3.53
C THR A 52 -9.87 9.69 3.28
N ASP A 53 -10.26 8.58 3.88
CA ASP A 53 -9.64 7.27 3.72
C ASP A 53 -10.08 6.67 2.38
N ALA A 54 -9.11 6.19 1.60
CA ALA A 54 -9.38 5.52 0.34
C ALA A 54 -10.31 4.31 0.52
N GLU A 55 -10.24 3.61 1.66
CA GLU A 55 -11.06 2.43 1.97
C GLU A 55 -12.56 2.68 1.72
N THR A 56 -13.05 3.88 2.02
CA THR A 56 -14.45 4.27 1.85
C THR A 56 -14.88 4.32 0.39
N PHE A 57 -13.96 4.68 -0.51
CA PHE A 57 -14.29 5.01 -1.91
C PHE A 57 -13.84 3.94 -2.90
N LEU A 58 -12.88 3.11 -2.53
CA LEU A 58 -12.40 2.00 -3.35
C LEU A 58 -13.50 1.07 -3.88
N PRO A 59 -14.56 0.70 -3.13
CA PRO A 59 -15.65 -0.13 -3.66
C PRO A 59 -16.43 0.50 -4.83
N PHE A 60 -16.34 1.82 -4.99
CA PHE A 60 -17.10 2.61 -5.95
C PHE A 60 -16.27 3.03 -7.17
N HIS A 61 -15.07 2.47 -7.35
CA HIS A 61 -14.16 2.91 -8.43
C HIS A 61 -14.73 2.69 -9.83
N SER A 62 -15.47 1.61 -10.05
CA SER A 62 -16.01 1.26 -11.37
C SER A 62 -17.28 2.05 -11.74
N GLU A 63 -18.21 2.21 -10.80
CA GLU A 63 -19.54 2.81 -11.07
C GLU A 63 -19.69 4.23 -10.51
N GLY A 64 -18.76 4.69 -9.67
CA GLY A 64 -18.88 5.92 -8.91
C GLY A 64 -19.87 5.81 -7.73
N LEU A 65 -20.14 6.94 -7.09
CA LEU A 65 -21.04 7.03 -5.93
C LEU A 65 -21.92 8.28 -6.04
N GLU A 66 -23.16 8.11 -6.49
CA GLU A 66 -24.24 9.13 -6.48
C GLU A 66 -23.83 10.54 -6.94
N GLY A 67 -22.91 10.64 -7.92
CA GLY A 67 -22.36 11.91 -8.41
C GLY A 67 -21.34 12.59 -7.48
N MET A 68 -21.12 12.06 -6.28
CA MET A 68 -20.06 12.47 -5.35
C MET A 68 -18.69 11.95 -5.78
N VAL A 69 -18.64 10.71 -6.29
CA VAL A 69 -17.44 10.08 -6.85
C VAL A 69 -17.74 9.70 -8.30
N GLN A 70 -16.87 10.13 -9.21
CA GLN A 70 -16.88 9.67 -10.60
C GLN A 70 -16.09 8.36 -10.70
N PRO A 71 -16.40 7.48 -11.67
CA PRO A 71 -15.56 6.32 -11.95
C PRO A 71 -14.09 6.69 -12.14
N PHE A 72 -13.20 5.85 -11.64
CA PHE A 72 -11.75 6.05 -11.73
C PHE A 72 -11.01 4.72 -11.79
N GLU A 73 -9.89 4.72 -12.50
CA GLU A 73 -9.01 3.55 -12.60
C GLU A 73 -7.73 3.77 -11.79
N MET A 74 -7.17 2.68 -11.26
CA MET A 74 -5.97 2.74 -10.43
C MET A 74 -5.02 1.56 -10.66
N LEU A 75 -3.74 1.88 -10.78
CA LEU A 75 -2.64 0.93 -10.70
C LEU A 75 -1.89 1.14 -9.38
N TYR A 76 -1.76 0.08 -8.58
CA TYR A 76 -0.89 0.01 -7.40
C TYR A 76 0.43 -0.65 -7.77
N LEU A 77 1.54 0.05 -7.56
CA LEU A 77 2.88 -0.53 -7.60
C LEU A 77 3.41 -0.55 -6.18
N THR A 78 3.57 -1.72 -5.58
CA THR A 78 3.91 -1.85 -4.16
C THR A 78 5.19 -2.64 -3.96
N SER A 79 5.92 -2.35 -2.88
CA SER A 79 7.17 -3.00 -2.53
C SER A 79 6.96 -3.89 -1.31
N MET A 80 7.47 -5.11 -1.35
CA MET A 80 7.46 -6.02 -0.20
C MET A 80 8.37 -5.47 0.90
N ASN A 81 7.96 -5.75 2.14
CA ASN A 81 8.63 -5.27 3.35
C ASN A 81 8.74 -3.73 3.45
N ASP A 82 7.73 -3.02 2.95
CA ASP A 82 7.59 -1.59 3.20
C ASP A 82 7.26 -1.30 4.70
N PHE A 83 8.16 -0.54 5.30
CA PHE A 83 8.13 -0.15 6.70
C PHE A 83 7.12 0.95 7.01
N GLN A 84 6.73 1.76 6.01
CA GLN A 84 5.76 2.85 6.16
C GLN A 84 4.35 2.38 5.81
N VAL A 85 4.21 1.61 4.73
CA VAL A 85 2.92 1.08 4.25
C VAL A 85 2.97 -0.45 4.28
N SER A 86 2.18 -1.07 5.15
CA SER A 86 2.19 -2.53 5.27
C SER A 86 1.62 -3.20 4.02
N THR A 87 2.15 -4.37 3.65
CA THR A 87 1.54 -5.24 2.63
C THR A 87 0.08 -5.51 2.97
N LEU A 88 -0.27 -5.68 4.25
CA LEU A 88 -1.66 -5.85 4.68
C LEU A 88 -2.56 -4.67 4.29
N SER A 89 -2.07 -3.43 4.40
CA SER A 89 -2.79 -2.23 3.99
C SER A 89 -3.07 -2.23 2.47
N CYS A 90 -2.07 -2.61 1.66
CA CYS A 90 -2.23 -2.76 0.22
C CYS A 90 -3.20 -3.90 -0.12
N ASP A 91 -3.02 -5.09 0.46
CA ASP A 91 -3.89 -6.26 0.25
C ASP A 91 -5.36 -5.97 0.61
N ARG A 92 -5.60 -5.11 1.60
CA ARG A 92 -6.95 -4.62 1.92
C ARG A 92 -7.48 -3.74 0.81
N ALA A 93 -6.73 -2.71 0.39
CA ALA A 93 -7.13 -1.82 -0.70
C ALA A 93 -7.48 -2.58 -1.99
N VAL A 94 -6.60 -3.51 -2.38
CA VAL A 94 -6.72 -4.35 -3.57
C VAL A 94 -7.98 -5.21 -3.52
N ARG A 95 -8.25 -5.85 -2.36
CA ARG A 95 -9.47 -6.67 -2.18
C ARG A 95 -10.72 -5.82 -2.16
N THR A 96 -10.69 -4.66 -1.50
CA THR A 96 -11.83 -3.75 -1.40
C THR A 96 -12.22 -3.19 -2.77
N ALA A 97 -11.25 -2.90 -3.63
CA ALA A 97 -11.50 -2.48 -5.01
C ALA A 97 -11.72 -3.64 -6.00
N GLY A 98 -11.43 -4.88 -5.62
CA GLY A 98 -11.53 -6.04 -6.52
C GLY A 98 -10.57 -5.95 -7.71
N LEU A 99 -9.33 -5.54 -7.46
CA LEU A 99 -8.31 -5.37 -8.51
C LEU A 99 -7.76 -6.72 -8.98
N SER A 100 -7.31 -6.79 -10.24
CA SER A 100 -6.49 -7.92 -10.73
C SER A 100 -5.04 -7.75 -10.30
N ASN A 101 -4.35 -8.86 -10.02
CA ASN A 101 -2.93 -8.87 -9.71
C ASN A 101 -2.12 -9.44 -10.89
N LEU A 102 -1.08 -8.71 -11.32
CA LEU A 102 -0.21 -9.20 -12.40
C LEU A 102 0.48 -10.50 -11.98
N GLU A 103 0.44 -11.53 -12.83
CA GLU A 103 0.98 -12.87 -12.56
C GLU A 103 2.49 -12.84 -12.24
N ALA A 104 3.24 -11.92 -12.83
CA ALA A 104 4.67 -11.73 -12.54
C ALA A 104 4.96 -11.09 -11.16
N SER A 105 3.93 -10.67 -10.41
CA SER A 105 4.12 -10.08 -9.08
C SER A 105 4.88 -11.02 -8.13
N ALA A 106 5.76 -10.46 -7.31
CA ALA A 106 6.48 -11.22 -6.29
C ALA A 106 5.58 -11.72 -5.14
N TRP A 107 4.37 -11.18 -5.02
CA TRP A 107 3.38 -11.55 -4.01
C TRP A 107 1.97 -11.60 -4.62
N HIS A 108 1.20 -12.59 -4.20
CA HIS A 108 -0.19 -12.79 -4.62
C HIS A 108 -1.10 -12.79 -3.39
N PRO A 109 -1.84 -11.70 -3.15
CA PRO A 109 -2.78 -11.63 -2.04
C PRO A 109 -3.87 -12.69 -2.17
N TRP A 110 -4.29 -13.25 -1.03
CA TRP A 110 -5.36 -14.23 -1.02
C TRP A 110 -6.67 -13.64 -1.57
N GLY A 111 -7.34 -14.39 -2.45
CA GLY A 111 -8.66 -14.03 -3.00
C GLY A 111 -8.61 -12.96 -4.08
N ILE A 112 -7.43 -12.71 -4.67
CA ILE A 112 -7.24 -11.82 -5.81
C ILE A 112 -6.97 -12.66 -7.06
N GLU A 113 -7.64 -12.30 -8.16
CA GLU A 113 -7.44 -12.96 -9.46
C GLU A 113 -6.10 -12.56 -10.08
N LEU A 114 -5.44 -13.53 -10.72
CA LEU A 114 -4.19 -13.31 -11.44
C LEU A 114 -4.46 -13.05 -12.91
N ASP A 115 -3.72 -12.10 -13.49
CA ASP A 115 -3.75 -11.80 -14.92
C ASP A 115 -2.32 -11.78 -15.47
N SER A 116 -2.09 -12.50 -16.56
CA SER A 116 -0.76 -12.61 -17.19
C SER A 116 -0.32 -11.33 -17.92
N GLY A 117 -1.25 -10.40 -18.15
CA GLY A 117 -1.00 -9.18 -18.90
C GLY A 117 -0.84 -9.40 -20.42
N PRO A 118 -0.87 -8.30 -21.21
CA PRO A 118 -1.30 -6.97 -20.78
C PRO A 118 -2.82 -6.91 -20.57
N PHE A 119 -3.27 -6.17 -19.56
CA PHE A 119 -4.70 -5.95 -19.27
C PHE A 119 -4.99 -4.47 -19.02
N SER A 120 -6.24 -4.04 -19.22
CA SER A 120 -6.66 -2.64 -19.03
C SER A 120 -7.44 -2.44 -17.73
N GLY A 121 -7.44 -1.21 -17.23
CA GLY A 121 -8.22 -0.81 -16.05
C GLY A 121 -7.42 -0.92 -14.76
N SER A 122 -8.10 -1.21 -13.65
CA SER A 122 -7.46 -1.17 -12.33
C SER A 122 -6.73 -2.47 -11.99
N GLY A 123 -5.54 -2.37 -11.38
CA GLY A 123 -4.71 -3.53 -11.04
C GLY A 123 -3.65 -3.26 -9.98
N VAL A 124 -2.94 -4.32 -9.59
CA VAL A 124 -1.82 -4.25 -8.64
C VAL A 124 -0.64 -5.09 -9.09
N VAL A 125 0.56 -4.58 -8.85
CA VAL A 125 1.82 -5.28 -9.03
C VAL A 125 2.68 -5.17 -7.77
N TYR A 126 3.08 -6.32 -7.24
CA TYR A 126 3.96 -6.41 -6.07
C TYR A 126 5.39 -6.67 -6.52
N PHE A 127 6.31 -5.83 -6.07
CA PHE A 127 7.73 -5.95 -6.29
C PHE A 127 8.43 -6.40 -5.01
N ASP A 128 9.44 -7.26 -5.10
CA ASP A 128 10.26 -7.65 -3.95
C ASP A 128 11.74 -7.39 -4.22
N GLY A 129 12.31 -6.44 -3.47
CA GLY A 129 13.73 -6.14 -3.51
C GLY A 129 14.58 -7.02 -2.59
N GLY A 130 13.95 -7.86 -1.76
CA GLY A 130 14.56 -8.69 -0.71
C GLY A 130 14.76 -7.97 0.65
N PHE A 131 14.09 -6.83 0.87
CA PHE A 131 14.34 -5.95 2.02
C PHE A 131 14.16 -6.67 3.37
N PRO A 132 14.82 -6.20 4.45
CA PRO A 132 14.65 -6.77 5.78
C PRO A 132 13.17 -6.90 6.18
N ALA A 133 12.82 -8.00 6.83
CA ALA A 133 11.44 -8.27 7.24
C ALA A 133 10.88 -7.16 8.14
N VAL A 134 9.64 -6.77 7.87
CA VAL A 134 8.88 -5.87 8.76
C VAL A 134 8.45 -6.60 10.04
N PRO A 135 8.20 -5.89 11.15
CA PRO A 135 7.66 -6.51 12.36
C PRO A 135 6.32 -7.20 12.10
N GLU A 136 6.10 -8.36 12.73
CA GLU A 136 4.86 -9.14 12.61
C GLU A 136 3.64 -8.46 13.26
N GLY A 137 3.86 -7.59 14.25
CA GLY A 137 2.80 -6.82 14.92
C GLY A 137 2.55 -5.46 14.26
N ASN A 138 1.51 -4.75 14.72
CA ASN A 138 1.24 -3.36 14.32
C ASN A 138 2.26 -2.36 14.92
N LEU A 139 3.54 -2.66 14.83
CA LEU A 139 4.61 -1.88 15.39
C LEU A 139 5.23 -1.00 14.31
N ALA A 140 5.70 0.18 14.71
CA ALA A 140 6.68 0.90 13.92
C ALA A 140 7.86 -0.03 13.64
N GLY A 141 8.32 -0.08 12.39
CA GLY A 141 9.52 -0.84 12.09
C GLY A 141 10.78 0.03 12.15
N SER A 142 11.89 -0.49 11.62
CA SER A 142 13.22 0.12 11.78
C SER A 142 13.30 1.50 11.13
N MET A 143 13.73 2.50 11.91
CA MET A 143 14.07 3.83 11.37
C MET A 143 15.30 3.81 10.46
N GLU A 144 16.17 2.79 10.59
CA GLU A 144 17.37 2.61 9.73
C GLU A 144 16.96 2.25 8.30
N TYR A 145 15.93 1.41 8.16
CA TYR A 145 15.51 0.83 6.88
C TYR A 145 14.19 1.43 6.34
N HIS A 146 13.60 2.39 7.06
CA HIS A 146 12.22 2.87 6.85
C HIS A 146 11.94 3.41 5.44
N GLY A 147 12.93 4.02 4.80
CA GLY A 147 12.80 4.61 3.46
C GLY A 147 13.15 3.68 2.30
N GLN A 148 13.75 2.51 2.57
CA GLN A 148 14.41 1.71 1.55
C GLN A 148 13.40 1.07 0.61
N ALA A 149 12.55 0.16 1.11
CA ALA A 149 11.50 -0.47 0.31
C ALA A 149 10.50 0.55 -0.26
N HIS A 150 10.13 1.55 0.54
CA HIS A 150 9.15 2.59 0.17
C HIS A 150 9.61 3.45 -1.02
N GLY A 151 10.90 3.82 -1.04
CA GLY A 151 11.47 4.65 -2.10
C GLY A 151 12.03 3.87 -3.29
N ALA A 152 12.24 2.55 -3.16
CA ALA A 152 13.01 1.77 -4.12
C ALA A 152 12.41 1.75 -5.54
N LEU A 153 11.08 1.67 -5.65
CA LEU A 153 10.43 1.50 -6.95
C LEU A 153 10.57 2.73 -7.86
N GLY A 154 10.78 3.93 -7.29
CA GLY A 154 10.93 5.15 -8.08
C GLY A 154 12.15 5.13 -9.01
N GLY A 155 13.17 4.33 -8.70
CA GLY A 155 14.37 4.15 -9.51
C GLY A 155 14.39 2.88 -10.36
N LEU A 156 13.34 2.04 -10.28
CA LEU A 156 13.30 0.72 -10.89
C LEU A 156 12.69 0.80 -12.30
N PRO A 157 13.43 0.50 -13.39
CA PRO A 157 12.95 0.58 -14.77
C PRO A 157 11.67 -0.18 -15.04
N GLU A 158 11.55 -1.37 -14.50
CA GLU A 158 10.38 -2.22 -14.62
C GLU A 158 9.16 -1.47 -14.05
N ALA A 159 9.27 -0.93 -12.83
CA ALA A 159 8.16 -0.22 -12.20
C ALA A 159 7.79 1.09 -12.91
N TYR A 160 8.76 1.96 -13.27
CA TYR A 160 8.43 3.24 -13.90
C TYR A 160 7.98 3.10 -15.36
N ASN A 161 8.49 2.12 -16.11
CA ASN A 161 8.01 1.86 -17.47
C ASN A 161 6.56 1.41 -17.45
N MET A 162 6.21 0.48 -16.53
CA MET A 162 4.83 0.05 -16.34
C MET A 162 3.93 1.21 -15.91
N ALA A 163 4.39 2.05 -14.97
CA ALA A 163 3.64 3.23 -14.55
C ALA A 163 3.37 4.21 -15.71
N PHE A 164 4.37 4.48 -16.55
CA PHE A 164 4.23 5.40 -17.68
C PHE A 164 3.35 4.83 -18.78
N GLU A 165 3.48 3.54 -19.09
CA GLU A 165 2.59 2.87 -20.04
C GLU A 165 1.14 2.91 -19.58
N TYR A 166 0.88 2.63 -18.29
CA TYR A 166 -0.44 2.74 -17.71
C TYR A 166 -1.00 4.17 -17.78
N LEU A 167 -0.20 5.19 -17.48
CA LEU A 167 -0.64 6.59 -17.54
C LEU A 167 -0.90 7.05 -18.98
N ASP A 168 -0.19 6.51 -19.97
CA ASP A 168 -0.35 6.87 -21.39
C ASP A 168 -1.51 6.12 -22.05
N SER A 169 -1.69 4.83 -21.73
CA SER A 169 -2.56 3.92 -22.47
C SER A 169 -3.67 3.25 -21.65
N GLY A 170 -3.58 3.28 -20.32
CA GLY A 170 -4.46 2.50 -19.42
C GLY A 170 -4.13 1.01 -19.36
N LEU A 171 -3.03 0.56 -19.99
CA LEU A 171 -2.59 -0.84 -19.98
C LEU A 171 -1.60 -1.12 -18.84
N ILE A 172 -1.76 -2.29 -18.23
CA ILE A 172 -0.84 -2.88 -17.27
C ILE A 172 -0.15 -4.03 -17.97
N SER A 173 1.05 -3.76 -18.48
CA SER A 173 1.89 -4.73 -19.18
C SER A 173 2.93 -5.33 -18.24
N ASP A 174 3.28 -6.59 -18.45
CA ASP A 174 4.40 -7.20 -17.73
C ASP A 174 5.73 -6.63 -18.23
N THR A 175 6.34 -5.80 -17.41
CA THR A 175 7.68 -5.25 -17.61
C THR A 175 8.74 -5.99 -16.79
N CYS A 176 8.32 -6.98 -16.00
CA CYS A 176 9.20 -7.79 -15.17
C CYS A 176 9.69 -8.97 -16.02
N ASP A 177 11.00 -9.27 -16.01
CA ASP A 177 11.57 -10.38 -16.77
C ASP A 177 11.28 -11.72 -16.07
N GLY A 178 10.01 -12.13 -16.07
CA GLY A 178 9.47 -13.35 -15.46
C GLY A 178 9.00 -13.21 -14.01
N SER A 179 9.63 -12.35 -13.21
CA SER A 179 9.22 -12.07 -11.82
C SER A 179 9.60 -10.64 -11.44
N CYS A 180 8.71 -9.93 -10.75
CA CYS A 180 8.93 -8.57 -10.24
C CYS A 180 9.82 -8.57 -8.99
N THR A 181 10.95 -9.27 -9.06
CA THR A 181 11.98 -9.34 -8.02
C THR A 181 13.23 -8.59 -8.47
N PHE A 182 13.88 -7.89 -7.56
CA PHE A 182 15.13 -7.15 -7.82
C PHE A 182 16.05 -7.20 -6.59
N GLU A 183 17.29 -6.70 -6.73
CA GLU A 183 18.20 -6.55 -5.59
C GLU A 183 18.12 -5.12 -5.06
N GLY A 184 17.46 -4.94 -3.91
CA GLY A 184 17.37 -3.65 -3.24
C GLY A 184 18.68 -3.25 -2.57
N SER A 185 18.92 -1.93 -2.48
CA SER A 185 20.04 -1.38 -1.71
C SER A 185 19.57 -1.03 -0.31
N TRP A 186 20.22 -1.61 0.70
CA TRP A 186 19.96 -1.31 2.11
C TRP A 186 21.17 -1.38 3.02
#